data_AF-A0A8C7LJU0-F1
#
_entry.id   AF-A0A8C7LJU0-F1
#
_cell.length_a   1.000
_cell.length_b   1.000
_cell.length_c   1.000
_cell.angle_alpha   90.00
_cell.angle_beta   90.00
_cell.angle_gamma   90.00
#
_symmetry.space_group_name_H-M   'P 1'
#
loop_
_entity.id
_entity.type
_entity.pdbx_description
1 polymer ?
#
loop_
_entity_poly.entity_id
_entity_poly.type
_entity_poly.pdbx_seq_one_letter_code
_entity_poly.pdbx_strand_id
1 'polypeptide(L)'
;MGEWDLLGRLLDKVQSHSTVIGKIWLTVLFVFRILVLGSGAEKVWGDEQSDFVCNTDQPGCENVCYDHAFPISHVRFWVLQIISVSTPTLVYLGHVLHIIHVEKKVREKMKKQAQDEQANNFLKKGYKVPKYSNDNGKINLRGRLLRSYVLHVLVKILLEVGFIVGQYYLYGFTLQARFICARFPCPHKVDCFLSRPTEKTVFIWFMLVVACVSLLLNLIELFYLFVKSVKECLDRRQDYTVTPVTPVLERKAFENKDQMIQNWVNLELELQGRKLGSGVTKSVASEENTANMGEVHI
;
A
#
# COMPACT_ATOMS: atom_id res chain seq x y z
N MET A 1 -17.37 -2.55 17.65
CA MET A 1 -16.47 -1.42 17.98
C MET A 1 -14.97 -1.78 17.98
N GLY A 2 -14.54 -3.05 17.88
CA GLY A 2 -13.13 -3.45 17.97
C GLY A 2 -12.28 -3.39 16.68
N GLU A 3 -12.87 -3.18 15.50
CA GLU A 3 -12.12 -3.18 14.23
C GLU A 3 -11.42 -1.84 13.95
N TRP A 4 -12.03 -0.72 14.37
CA TRP A 4 -11.47 0.62 14.20
C TRP A 4 -10.30 0.92 15.15
N ASP A 5 -10.28 0.31 16.35
CA ASP A 5 -9.17 0.46 17.30
C ASP A 5 -7.91 -0.28 16.83
N LEU A 6 -8.09 -1.44 16.18
CA LEU A 6 -6.98 -2.22 15.62
C LEU A 6 -6.41 -1.52 14.37
N LEU A 7 -7.28 -1.00 13.50
CA LEU A 7 -6.87 -0.17 12.37
C LEU A 7 -6.17 1.11 12.82
N GLY A 8 -6.69 1.77 13.87
CA GLY A 8 -6.10 2.97 14.48
C GLY A 8 -4.73 2.71 15.08
N ARG A 9 -4.56 1.64 15.86
CA ARG A 9 -3.25 1.23 16.41
C ARG A 9 -2.25 0.83 15.33
N LEU A 10 -2.71 0.27 14.21
CA LEU A 10 -1.87 -0.05 13.06
C LEU A 10 -1.45 1.21 12.29
N LEU A 11 -2.38 2.17 12.11
CA LEU A 11 -2.10 3.48 11.51
C LEU A 11 -1.08 4.26 12.34
N ASP A 12 -1.29 4.37 13.65
CA ASP A 12 -0.39 5.09 14.58
C ASP A 12 1.03 4.51 14.58
N LYS A 13 1.15 3.18 14.53
CA LYS A 13 2.44 2.48 14.55
C LYS A 13 3.23 2.63 13.24
N VAL A 14 2.56 2.97 12.15
CA VAL A 14 3.17 3.21 10.82
C VAL A 14 3.42 4.70 10.55
N GLN A 15 2.70 5.57 11.26
CA GLN A 15 2.83 7.02 11.16
C GLN A 15 4.07 7.58 11.87
N SER A 16 4.62 6.86 12.86
CA SER A 16 5.75 7.33 13.69
C SER A 16 7.16 7.27 13.05
N HIS A 17 7.32 6.77 11.81
CA HIS A 17 8.64 6.35 11.30
C HIS A 17 9.06 6.83 9.88
N SER A 18 8.39 7.81 9.26
CA SER A 18 8.99 8.62 8.17
C SER A 18 8.64 10.09 8.43
N THR A 19 9.34 11.03 7.79
CA THR A 19 9.25 12.49 8.00
C THR A 19 7.88 12.90 8.58
N VAL A 20 7.85 13.09 9.91
CA VAL A 20 6.62 13.14 10.72
C VAL A 20 5.61 14.15 10.16
N ILE A 21 6.13 15.23 9.59
CA ILE A 21 5.37 16.32 9.00
C ILE A 21 4.62 15.85 7.73
N GLY A 22 5.30 15.26 6.75
CA GLY A 22 4.67 14.85 5.49
C GLY A 22 3.56 13.82 5.67
N LYS A 23 3.76 12.84 6.55
CA LYS A 23 2.78 11.79 6.83
C LYS A 23 1.53 12.30 7.55
N ILE A 24 1.68 13.16 8.56
CA ILE A 24 0.54 13.74 9.28
C ILE A 24 -0.30 14.57 8.31
N TRP A 25 0.35 15.43 7.51
CA TRP A 25 -0.35 16.26 6.54
C TRP A 25 -1.04 15.44 5.45
N LEU A 26 -0.41 14.37 4.94
CA LEU A 26 -1.05 13.49 3.96
C LEU A 26 -2.28 12.77 4.54
N THR A 27 -2.22 12.28 5.78
CA THR A 27 -3.38 11.66 6.44
C THR A 27 -4.50 12.67 6.69
N VAL A 28 -4.16 13.88 7.15
CA VAL A 28 -5.14 14.95 7.38
C VAL A 28 -5.82 15.37 6.07
N LEU A 29 -5.05 15.59 5.01
CA LEU A 29 -5.59 15.94 3.69
C LEU A 29 -6.47 14.80 3.13
N PHE A 30 -6.09 13.55 3.37
CA PHE A 30 -6.89 12.39 2.97
C PHE A 30 -8.24 12.33 3.69
N VAL A 31 -8.24 12.48 5.03
CA VAL A 31 -9.48 12.52 5.82
C VAL A 31 -10.35 13.70 5.40
N PHE A 32 -9.73 14.85 5.18
CA PHE A 32 -10.44 16.05 4.74
C PHE A 32 -11.11 15.86 3.37
N ARG A 33 -10.48 15.17 2.41
CA ARG A 33 -11.12 14.79 1.14
C ARG A 33 -12.37 13.95 1.36
N ILE A 34 -12.31 12.94 2.25
CA ILE A 34 -13.46 12.09 2.55
C ILE A 34 -14.59 12.89 3.21
N LEU A 35 -14.26 13.78 4.15
CA LEU A 35 -15.25 14.62 4.82
C LEU A 35 -15.94 15.59 3.86
N VAL A 36 -15.19 16.22 2.96
CA VAL A 36 -15.73 17.15 1.96
C VAL A 36 -16.60 16.41 0.96
N LEU A 37 -16.14 15.23 0.51
CA LEU A 37 -16.94 14.37 -0.35
C LEU A 37 -18.24 13.95 0.35
N GLY A 38 -18.17 13.48 1.60
CA GLY A 38 -19.35 13.02 2.35
C GLY A 38 -20.35 14.13 2.70
N SER A 39 -19.89 15.36 2.95
CA SER A 39 -20.76 16.49 3.28
C SER A 39 -21.30 17.25 2.06
N GLY A 40 -20.55 17.25 0.95
CA GLY A 40 -20.89 18.00 -0.27
C GLY A 40 -21.48 17.17 -1.40
N ALA A 41 -21.13 15.87 -1.53
CA ALA A 41 -21.52 15.08 -2.69
C ALA A 41 -23.04 15.01 -2.90
N GLU A 42 -23.80 14.62 -1.88
CA GLU A 42 -25.25 14.48 -2.01
C GLU A 42 -25.95 15.84 -2.17
N LYS A 43 -25.42 16.90 -1.54
CA LYS A 43 -26.05 18.23 -1.57
C LYS A 43 -25.83 18.99 -2.87
N VAL A 44 -24.69 18.77 -3.52
CA VAL A 44 -24.25 19.57 -4.69
C VAL A 44 -24.37 18.78 -5.99
N TRP A 45 -24.27 17.45 -5.93
CA TRP A 45 -24.44 16.56 -7.09
C TRP A 45 -25.67 15.65 -7.01
N GLY A 46 -26.47 15.69 -5.94
CA GLY A 46 -27.67 14.85 -5.83
C GLY A 46 -28.75 15.16 -6.87
N ASP A 47 -28.84 16.43 -7.29
CA ASP A 47 -29.76 16.96 -8.30
C ASP A 47 -29.09 17.13 -9.68
N GLU A 48 -27.90 16.53 -9.89
CA GLU A 48 -27.11 16.80 -11.10
C GLU A 48 -27.79 16.40 -12.40
N GLN A 49 -28.60 15.33 -12.37
CA GLN A 49 -29.34 14.84 -13.52
C GLN A 49 -30.77 15.39 -13.58
N SER A 50 -31.44 15.60 -12.44
CA SER A 50 -32.82 16.10 -12.41
C SER A 50 -32.93 17.56 -12.83
N ASP A 51 -31.89 18.35 -12.54
CA ASP A 51 -31.86 19.79 -12.80
C ASP A 51 -30.99 20.15 -14.02
N PHE A 52 -30.65 19.15 -14.84
CA PHE A 52 -29.97 19.35 -16.12
C PHE A 52 -31.01 19.58 -17.21
N VAL A 53 -31.28 20.83 -17.57
CA VAL A 53 -32.39 21.17 -18.47
C VAL A 53 -31.88 21.54 -19.86
N CYS A 54 -32.41 20.91 -20.91
CA CYS A 54 -32.14 21.28 -22.30
C CYS A 54 -33.31 22.06 -22.92
N ASN A 55 -33.01 23.09 -23.72
CA ASN A 55 -34.02 23.87 -24.44
C ASN A 55 -34.55 23.11 -25.67
N THR A 56 -35.33 22.06 -25.43
CA THR A 56 -35.94 21.22 -26.46
C THR A 56 -37.10 20.38 -25.89
N ASP A 57 -38.16 20.20 -26.68
CA ASP A 57 -39.26 19.29 -26.34
C ASP A 57 -39.01 17.85 -26.81
N GLN A 58 -37.85 17.57 -27.41
CA GLN A 58 -37.54 16.26 -27.97
C GLN A 58 -37.28 15.23 -26.85
N PRO A 59 -38.08 14.15 -26.74
CA PRO A 59 -37.89 13.14 -25.72
C PRO A 59 -36.53 12.44 -25.87
N GLY A 60 -35.84 12.25 -24.74
CA GLY A 60 -34.54 11.56 -24.67
C GLY A 60 -33.32 12.41 -25.03
N CYS A 61 -33.50 13.62 -25.58
CA CYS A 61 -32.37 14.51 -25.89
C CYS A 61 -31.61 14.92 -24.61
N GLU A 62 -32.32 15.26 -23.54
CA GLU A 62 -31.73 15.62 -22.24
C GLU A 62 -30.82 14.50 -21.69
N ASN A 63 -31.32 13.25 -21.69
CA ASN A 63 -30.57 12.09 -21.20
C ASN A 63 -29.25 11.87 -21.96
N VAL A 64 -29.27 11.94 -23.28
CA VAL A 64 -28.05 11.70 -24.10
C VAL A 64 -27.06 12.86 -24.00
N CYS A 65 -27.56 14.08 -23.79
CA CYS A 65 -26.73 15.28 -23.62
C CYS A 65 -26.11 15.32 -22.24
N TYR A 66 -26.84 14.92 -21.21
CA TYR A 66 -26.30 14.74 -19.86
C TYR A 66 -25.16 13.71 -19.87
N ASP A 67 -25.40 12.52 -20.43
CA ASP A 67 -24.38 11.46 -20.55
C ASP A 67 -23.15 11.91 -21.33
N HIS A 68 -23.34 12.72 -22.37
CA HIS A 68 -22.22 13.26 -23.16
C HIS A 68 -21.44 14.36 -22.41
N ALA A 69 -22.13 15.22 -21.67
CA ALA A 69 -21.49 16.28 -20.87
C ALA A 69 -20.75 15.68 -19.65
N PHE A 70 -21.31 14.63 -19.05
CA PHE A 70 -20.84 14.01 -17.82
C PHE A 70 -20.80 12.48 -17.94
N PRO A 71 -19.84 11.92 -18.69
CA PRO A 71 -19.72 10.46 -18.86
C PRO A 71 -19.46 9.74 -17.52
N ILE A 72 -18.82 10.43 -16.58
CA ILE A 72 -18.74 10.05 -15.18
C ILE A 72 -18.97 11.32 -14.35
N SER A 73 -19.66 11.22 -13.22
CA SER A 73 -19.84 12.37 -12.33
C SER A 73 -18.57 12.66 -11.54
N HIS A 74 -18.37 13.93 -11.19
CA HIS A 74 -17.18 14.39 -10.45
C HIS A 74 -17.00 13.64 -9.12
N VAL A 75 -18.10 13.40 -8.40
CA VAL A 75 -18.10 12.65 -7.14
C VAL A 75 -17.55 11.25 -7.35
N ARG A 76 -18.03 10.52 -8.37
CA ARG A 76 -17.56 9.17 -8.67
C ARG A 76 -16.08 9.16 -9.07
N PHE A 77 -15.66 10.15 -9.86
CA PHE A 77 -14.26 10.34 -10.22
C PHE A 77 -13.36 10.54 -8.99
N TRP A 78 -13.77 11.38 -8.04
CA TRP A 78 -13.03 11.60 -6.80
C TRP A 78 -13.01 10.39 -5.87
N VAL A 79 -14.10 9.61 -5.81
CA VAL A 79 -14.11 8.32 -5.08
C VAL A 79 -13.04 7.39 -5.66
N LEU A 80 -12.99 7.24 -6.98
CA LEU A 80 -11.98 6.42 -7.65
C LEU A 80 -10.57 6.94 -7.40
N GLN A 81 -10.37 8.27 -7.39
CA GLN A 81 -9.09 8.89 -7.03
C GLN A 81 -8.66 8.52 -5.60
N ILE A 82 -9.55 8.70 -4.61
CA ILE A 82 -9.29 8.43 -3.19
C ILE A 82 -8.92 6.95 -2.98
N ILE A 83 -9.69 6.03 -3.57
CA ILE A 83 -9.44 4.58 -3.47
C ILE A 83 -8.10 4.23 -4.11
N SER A 84 -7.86 4.71 -5.34
CA SER A 84 -6.64 4.41 -6.09
C SER A 84 -5.40 4.94 -5.37
N VAL A 85 -5.43 6.18 -4.89
CA VAL A 85 -4.28 6.81 -4.19
C VAL A 85 -4.02 6.19 -2.81
N SER A 86 -5.04 5.64 -2.15
CA SER A 86 -4.88 4.91 -0.89
C SER A 86 -4.33 3.51 -1.03
N THR A 87 -4.63 2.84 -2.15
CA THR A 87 -4.28 1.43 -2.37
C THR A 87 -2.76 1.16 -2.20
N PRO A 88 -1.83 1.94 -2.80
CA PRO A 88 -0.39 1.75 -2.59
C PRO A 88 0.04 1.85 -1.12
N THR A 89 -0.62 2.73 -0.35
CA THR A 89 -0.33 2.90 1.08
C THR A 89 -0.75 1.66 1.88
N LEU A 90 -1.92 1.10 1.58
CA LEU A 90 -2.42 -0.13 2.20
C LEU A 90 -1.55 -1.35 1.83
N VAL A 91 -1.13 -1.45 0.58
CA VAL A 91 -0.22 -2.51 0.12
C VAL A 91 1.13 -2.41 0.83
N TYR A 92 1.70 -1.20 0.93
CA TYR A 92 2.93 -0.96 1.68
C TYR A 92 2.77 -1.32 3.16
N LEU A 93 1.68 -0.91 3.79
CA LEU A 93 1.36 -1.26 5.17
C LEU A 93 1.29 -2.79 5.37
N GLY A 94 0.56 -3.49 4.50
CA GLY A 94 0.49 -4.95 4.51
C GLY A 94 1.86 -5.61 4.39
N HIS A 95 2.72 -5.09 3.50
CA HIS A 95 4.09 -5.56 3.36
C HIS A 95 4.94 -5.34 4.62
N VAL A 96 4.84 -4.17 5.27
CA VAL A 96 5.53 -3.88 6.54
C VAL A 96 5.07 -4.83 7.64
N LEU A 97 3.76 -5.01 7.80
CA LEU A 97 3.18 -5.88 8.82
C LEU A 97 3.59 -7.33 8.60
N HIS A 98 3.59 -7.80 7.35
CA HIS A 98 4.06 -9.13 6.98
C HIS A 98 5.54 -9.33 7.37
N ILE A 99 6.42 -8.39 7.03
CA ILE A 99 7.85 -8.47 7.40
C ILE A 99 8.02 -8.52 8.92
N ILE A 100 7.34 -7.64 9.66
CA ILE A 100 7.43 -7.60 11.12
C ILE A 100 6.92 -8.91 11.74
N HIS A 101 5.84 -9.47 11.21
CA HIS A 101 5.28 -10.74 11.67
C HIS A 101 6.27 -11.89 11.48
N VAL A 102 6.88 -11.99 10.29
CA VAL A 102 7.91 -12.99 9.99
C VAL A 102 9.12 -12.82 10.90
N GLU A 103 9.58 -11.58 11.12
CA GLU A 103 10.73 -11.29 11.99
C GLU A 103 10.49 -11.71 13.45
N LYS A 104 9.26 -11.48 13.98
CA LYS A 104 8.86 -11.95 15.31
C LYS A 104 8.86 -13.47 15.41
N LYS A 105 8.26 -14.16 14.43
CA LYS A 105 8.20 -15.63 14.38
C LYS A 105 9.60 -16.27 14.36
N VAL A 106 10.54 -15.69 13.61
CA VAL A 106 11.94 -16.15 13.57
C VAL A 106 12.63 -15.93 14.92
N ARG A 107 12.45 -14.75 15.55
CA ARG A 107 13.03 -14.47 16.88
C ARG A 107 12.52 -15.44 17.96
N GLU A 108 11.25 -15.80 17.93
CA GLU A 108 10.68 -16.77 18.87
C GLU A 108 11.27 -18.17 18.68
N LYS A 109 11.41 -18.63 17.44
CA LYS A 109 12.09 -19.91 17.14
C LYS A 109 13.55 -19.91 17.61
N MET A 110 14.28 -18.82 17.38
CA MET A 110 15.67 -18.70 17.85
C MET A 110 15.81 -18.70 19.37
N LYS A 111 14.89 -18.05 20.10
CA LYS A 111 14.89 -18.09 21.57
C LYS A 111 14.66 -19.51 22.11
N LYS A 112 13.77 -20.28 21.48
CA LYS A 112 13.52 -21.69 21.84
C LYS A 112 14.75 -22.57 21.56
N GLN A 113 15.48 -22.30 20.48
CA GLN A 113 16.65 -23.09 20.08
C GLN A 113 17.93 -22.70 20.85
N ALA A 114 17.98 -21.51 21.46
CA ALA A 114 19.08 -21.06 22.31
C ALA A 114 19.08 -21.70 23.72
N GLN A 115 18.01 -22.41 24.09
CA GLN A 115 17.93 -23.17 25.35
C GLN A 115 18.64 -24.54 25.27
N ASP A 116 18.99 -25.04 24.08
CA ASP A 116 19.90 -26.20 23.92
C ASP A 116 21.35 -25.70 23.85
N GLU A 117 22.14 -25.97 24.89
CA GLU A 117 23.44 -25.32 25.16
C GLU A 117 24.52 -25.49 24.06
N GLN A 118 24.42 -26.51 23.20
CA GLN A 118 25.55 -26.95 22.36
C GLN A 118 25.61 -26.32 20.95
N ALA A 119 24.54 -25.67 20.46
CA ALA A 119 24.51 -25.04 19.12
C ALA A 119 24.90 -23.54 19.13
N ASN A 120 25.27 -23.01 20.29
CA ASN A 120 25.25 -21.57 20.60
C ASN A 120 26.38 -20.74 19.97
N ASN A 121 27.49 -21.34 19.52
CA ASN A 121 28.61 -20.60 18.94
C ASN A 121 28.59 -20.56 17.40
N PHE A 122 27.94 -21.50 16.73
CA PHE A 122 27.92 -21.57 15.27
C PHE A 122 26.76 -20.77 14.65
N LEU A 123 25.55 -20.89 15.21
CA LEU A 123 24.39 -20.12 14.74
C LEU A 123 24.56 -18.60 14.95
N LYS A 124 25.24 -18.22 16.04
CA LYS A 124 25.48 -16.83 16.45
C LYS A 124 26.47 -16.08 15.55
N LYS A 125 27.32 -16.83 14.81
CA LYS A 125 28.39 -16.26 13.96
C LYS A 125 27.99 -16.11 12.47
N GLY A 126 26.98 -16.85 12.00
CA GLY A 126 26.56 -16.85 10.58
C GLY A 126 25.23 -16.17 10.26
N TYR A 127 24.24 -16.21 11.17
CA TYR A 127 22.87 -15.77 10.86
C TYR A 127 22.52 -14.45 11.53
N LYS A 128 22.88 -13.33 10.89
CA LYS A 128 22.31 -12.01 11.23
C LYS A 128 20.90 -11.93 10.66
N VAL A 129 19.88 -12.22 11.48
CA VAL A 129 18.49 -11.86 11.15
C VAL A 129 18.47 -10.36 10.82
N PRO A 130 17.93 -9.93 9.67
CA PRO A 130 17.82 -8.51 9.38
C PRO A 130 16.92 -7.85 10.44
N LYS A 131 17.52 -7.03 11.30
CA LYS A 131 16.82 -6.30 12.36
C LYS A 131 16.15 -5.07 11.75
N TYR A 132 14.89 -5.21 11.35
CA TYR A 132 14.11 -4.08 10.81
C TYR A 132 13.50 -3.24 11.92
N SER A 133 13.23 -3.84 13.09
CA SER A 133 12.73 -3.15 14.29
C SER A 133 13.77 -3.17 15.40
N ASN A 134 14.11 -2.00 15.95
CA ASN A 134 14.98 -1.90 17.12
C ASN A 134 14.20 -2.28 18.39
N ASP A 135 14.89 -2.60 19.50
CA ASP A 135 14.22 -2.99 20.77
C ASP A 135 13.28 -1.89 21.33
N ASN A 136 13.43 -0.66 20.83
CA ASN A 136 12.59 0.49 21.13
C ASN A 136 11.38 0.64 20.16
N GLY A 137 11.09 -0.37 19.34
CA GLY A 137 10.00 -0.37 18.35
C GLY A 137 10.27 0.42 17.07
N LYS A 138 11.40 1.12 16.96
CA LYS A 138 11.72 1.97 15.79
C LYS A 138 12.05 1.13 14.55
N ILE A 139 11.35 1.38 13.44
CA ILE A 139 11.57 0.70 12.15
C ILE A 139 12.67 1.43 11.38
N ASN A 140 13.76 0.73 11.06
CA ASN A 140 14.81 1.26 10.19
C ASN A 140 14.49 0.91 8.73
N LEU A 141 14.20 1.95 7.92
CA LEU A 141 14.05 1.78 6.48
C LEU A 141 15.41 1.39 5.87
N ARG A 142 15.61 0.10 5.59
CA ARG A 142 16.85 -0.41 4.99
C ARG A 142 16.56 -1.46 3.92
N GLY A 143 17.35 -1.44 2.86
CA GLY A 143 17.34 -2.45 1.79
C GLY A 143 15.96 -2.61 1.14
N ARG A 144 15.38 -3.81 1.24
CA ARG A 144 14.08 -4.18 0.65
C ARG A 144 12.92 -3.28 1.11
N LEU A 145 12.92 -2.85 2.38
CA LEU A 145 11.85 -2.02 2.93
C LEU A 145 11.86 -0.60 2.34
N LEU A 146 13.06 -0.02 2.17
CA LEU A 146 13.23 1.27 1.51
C LEU A 146 12.81 1.21 0.03
N ARG A 147 13.13 0.12 -0.68
CA ARG A 147 12.69 -0.07 -2.06
C ARG A 147 11.16 -0.14 -2.18
N SER A 148 10.50 -0.92 -1.31
CA SER A 148 9.03 -0.93 -1.26
C SER A 148 8.45 0.44 -0.86
N TYR A 149 9.17 1.20 -0.03
CA TYR A 149 8.80 2.56 0.33
C TYR A 149 8.80 3.48 -0.90
N VAL A 150 9.93 3.57 -1.58
CA VAL A 150 10.08 4.42 -2.77
C VAL A 150 9.09 4.02 -3.85
N LEU A 151 8.88 2.71 -4.08
CA LEU A 151 7.92 2.23 -5.08
C LEU A 151 6.49 2.68 -4.77
N HIS A 152 6.00 2.55 -3.53
CA HIS A 152 4.63 2.97 -3.23
C HIS A 152 4.45 4.49 -3.35
N VAL A 153 5.44 5.29 -2.94
CA VAL A 153 5.39 6.76 -3.10
C VAL A 153 5.37 7.14 -4.57
N LEU A 154 6.20 6.50 -5.41
CA LEU A 154 6.22 6.72 -6.86
C LEU A 154 4.87 6.38 -7.50
N VAL A 155 4.28 5.24 -7.16
CA VAL A 155 2.95 4.87 -7.66
C VAL A 155 1.90 5.88 -7.25
N LYS A 156 1.94 6.39 -6.00
CA LYS A 156 1.02 7.48 -5.57
C LYS A 156 1.17 8.75 -6.39
N ILE A 157 2.41 9.17 -6.67
CA ILE A 157 2.68 10.36 -7.49
C ILE A 157 2.09 10.18 -8.89
N LEU A 158 2.34 9.02 -9.52
CA LEU A 158 1.80 8.72 -10.85
C LEU A 158 0.27 8.71 -10.87
N LEU A 159 -0.36 8.13 -9.83
CA LEU A 159 -1.81 8.13 -9.70
C LEU A 159 -2.37 9.55 -9.49
N GLU A 160 -1.84 10.33 -8.55
CA GLU A 160 -2.29 11.71 -8.32
C GLU A 160 -2.14 12.57 -9.59
N VAL A 161 -1.00 12.48 -10.29
CA VAL A 161 -0.81 13.17 -11.58
C VAL A 161 -1.82 12.68 -12.62
N GLY A 162 -2.02 11.37 -12.73
CA GLY A 162 -2.98 10.77 -13.65
C GLY A 162 -4.41 11.28 -13.43
N PHE A 163 -4.87 11.36 -12.18
CA PHE A 163 -6.19 11.89 -11.85
C PHE A 163 -6.30 13.42 -12.06
N ILE A 164 -5.25 14.21 -11.77
CA ILE A 164 -5.24 15.65 -12.07
C ILE A 164 -5.35 15.88 -13.58
N VAL A 165 -4.54 15.17 -14.37
CA VAL A 165 -4.56 15.25 -15.83
C VAL A 165 -5.88 14.75 -16.40
N GLY A 166 -6.42 13.65 -15.86
CA GLY A 166 -7.72 13.12 -16.23
C GLY A 166 -8.86 14.10 -15.97
N GLN A 167 -8.89 14.75 -14.80
CA GLN A 167 -9.86 15.80 -14.47
C GLN A 167 -9.80 16.95 -15.48
N TYR A 168 -8.59 17.40 -15.83
CA TYR A 168 -8.39 18.47 -16.81
C TYR A 168 -8.94 18.10 -18.19
N TYR A 169 -8.67 16.90 -18.69
CA TYR A 169 -9.13 16.49 -20.02
C TYR A 169 -10.61 16.12 -20.06
N LEU A 170 -11.19 15.60 -18.97
CA LEU A 170 -12.61 15.22 -18.93
C LEU A 170 -13.53 16.42 -18.70
N TYR A 171 -13.16 17.32 -17.79
CA TYR A 171 -14.06 18.38 -17.32
C TYR A 171 -13.46 19.79 -17.39
N GLY A 172 -12.14 19.90 -17.48
CA GLY A 172 -11.42 21.17 -17.29
C GLY A 172 -11.37 21.60 -15.82
N PHE A 173 -11.08 22.89 -15.61
CA PHE A 173 -10.98 23.49 -14.27
C PHE A 173 -12.21 24.28 -13.85
N THR A 174 -13.07 24.65 -14.80
CA THR A 174 -14.25 25.46 -14.55
C THR A 174 -15.43 24.90 -15.32
N LEU A 175 -16.56 24.79 -14.63
CA LEU A 175 -17.79 24.28 -15.22
C LEU A 175 -18.59 25.45 -15.81
N GLN A 176 -18.84 25.42 -17.11
CA GLN A 176 -19.67 26.43 -17.76
C GLN A 176 -21.16 26.16 -17.51
N ALA A 177 -21.95 27.20 -17.26
CA ALA A 177 -23.38 27.05 -17.01
C ALA A 177 -24.17 26.52 -18.22
N ARG A 178 -23.63 26.68 -19.42
CA ARG A 178 -24.25 26.30 -20.70
C ARG A 178 -23.40 25.24 -21.40
N PHE A 179 -24.02 24.16 -21.82
CA PHE A 179 -23.44 23.08 -22.62
C PHE A 179 -24.20 22.96 -23.94
N ILE A 180 -23.48 23.00 -25.07
CA ILE A 180 -24.08 22.90 -26.40
C ILE A 180 -24.01 21.44 -26.86
N CYS A 181 -25.17 20.82 -27.11
CA CYS A 181 -25.28 19.41 -27.46
C CYS A 181 -25.85 19.22 -28.88
N ALA A 182 -25.31 18.26 -29.63
CA ALA A 182 -25.75 17.91 -30.98
C ALA A 182 -25.89 16.39 -31.20
N ARG A 183 -26.13 15.64 -30.12
CA ARG A 183 -26.17 14.16 -30.13
C ARG A 183 -27.57 13.66 -30.47
N PHE A 184 -27.71 12.59 -31.25
CA PHE A 184 -29.01 11.95 -31.49
C PHE A 184 -29.64 11.49 -30.15
N PRO A 185 -30.94 11.73 -29.88
CA PRO A 185 -32.02 12.13 -30.78
C PRO A 185 -32.28 13.65 -30.92
N CYS A 186 -31.36 14.52 -30.53
CA CYS A 186 -31.59 15.97 -30.60
C CYS A 186 -31.74 16.46 -32.05
N PRO A 187 -32.75 17.31 -32.36
CA PRO A 187 -33.07 17.71 -33.73
C PRO A 187 -32.05 18.67 -34.35
N HIS A 188 -31.37 19.45 -33.52
CA HIS A 188 -30.33 20.40 -33.90
C HIS A 188 -29.40 20.64 -32.70
N LYS A 189 -28.54 21.66 -32.77
CA LYS A 189 -27.72 22.08 -31.63
C LYS A 189 -28.61 22.71 -30.56
N VAL A 190 -28.80 22.01 -29.45
CA VAL A 190 -29.60 22.48 -28.31
C VAL A 190 -28.70 23.00 -27.21
N ASP A 191 -29.20 23.99 -26.48
CA ASP A 191 -28.55 24.51 -25.28
C ASP A 191 -29.06 23.80 -24.05
N CYS A 192 -28.14 23.21 -23.29
CA CYS A 192 -28.42 22.59 -22.01
C CYS A 192 -27.78 23.38 -20.88
N PHE A 193 -28.48 23.48 -19.75
CA PHE A 193 -28.07 24.27 -18.60
C PHE A 193 -27.78 23.35 -17.42
N LEU A 194 -26.67 23.62 -16.75
CA LEU A 194 -26.18 22.81 -15.65
C LEU A 194 -26.68 23.35 -14.32
N SER A 195 -27.06 22.45 -13.41
CA SER A 195 -27.38 22.82 -12.03
C SER A 195 -26.13 23.21 -11.24
N ARG A 196 -26.21 24.34 -10.54
CA ARG A 196 -25.21 24.88 -9.59
C ARG A 196 -23.77 24.89 -10.12
N PRO A 197 -23.48 25.47 -11.30
CA PRO A 197 -22.15 25.39 -11.92
C PRO A 197 -21.08 26.12 -11.11
N THR A 198 -21.42 27.20 -10.42
CA THR A 198 -20.51 27.97 -9.56
C THR A 198 -20.13 27.19 -8.31
N GLU A 199 -21.11 26.60 -7.62
CA GLU A 199 -20.88 25.77 -6.43
C GLU A 199 -20.02 24.55 -6.80
N LYS A 200 -20.39 23.81 -7.86
CA LYS A 200 -19.59 22.68 -8.37
C LYS A 200 -18.16 23.10 -8.70
N THR A 201 -17.98 24.26 -9.34
CA THR A 201 -16.66 24.80 -9.65
C THR A 201 -15.85 25.06 -8.38
N VAL A 202 -16.42 25.67 -7.34
CA VAL A 202 -15.69 25.90 -6.06
C VAL A 202 -15.17 24.59 -5.46
N PHE A 203 -15.99 23.55 -5.45
CA PHE A 203 -15.56 22.22 -4.98
C PHE A 203 -14.49 21.60 -5.88
N ILE A 204 -14.58 21.75 -7.21
CA ILE A 204 -13.55 21.29 -8.15
C ILE A 204 -12.20 21.95 -7.86
N TRP A 205 -12.17 23.28 -7.70
CA TRP A 205 -10.96 24.03 -7.35
C TRP A 205 -10.38 23.58 -6.02
N PHE A 206 -11.23 23.41 -5.02
CA PHE A 206 -10.82 22.95 -3.72
C PHE A 206 -10.19 21.55 -3.78
N MET A 207 -10.85 20.59 -4.43
CA MET A 207 -10.34 19.22 -4.58
C MET A 207 -9.02 19.21 -5.37
N LEU A 208 -8.91 20.05 -6.40
CA LEU A 208 -7.67 20.24 -7.16
C LEU A 208 -6.54 20.79 -6.30
N VAL A 209 -6.79 21.83 -5.48
CA VAL A 209 -5.76 22.39 -4.57
C VAL A 209 -5.28 21.32 -3.59
N VAL A 210 -6.20 20.55 -2.99
CA VAL A 210 -5.85 19.45 -2.08
C VAL A 210 -5.08 18.34 -2.83
N ALA A 211 -5.38 18.09 -4.11
CA ALA A 211 -4.61 17.19 -4.98
C ALA A 211 -3.18 17.69 -5.21
N CYS A 212 -3.02 18.96 -5.59
CA CYS A 212 -1.72 19.59 -5.81
C CYS A 212 -0.86 19.62 -4.54
N VAL A 213 -1.44 19.95 -3.38
CA VAL A 213 -0.72 19.95 -2.09
C VAL A 213 -0.28 18.54 -1.73
N SER A 214 -1.15 17.53 -1.88
CA SER A 214 -0.79 16.10 -1.68
C SER A 214 0.36 15.69 -2.60
N LEU A 215 0.28 16.01 -3.90
CA LEU A 215 1.32 15.72 -4.86
C LEU A 215 2.66 16.35 -4.46
N LEU A 216 2.65 17.64 -4.09
CA LEU A 216 3.83 18.37 -3.63
C LEU A 216 4.45 17.74 -2.37
N LEU A 217 3.63 17.32 -1.40
CA LEU A 217 4.12 16.63 -0.20
C LEU A 217 4.77 15.28 -0.54
N ASN A 218 4.16 14.48 -1.43
CA ASN A 218 4.76 13.23 -1.89
C ASN A 218 6.07 13.46 -2.67
N LEU A 219 6.17 14.53 -3.46
CA LEU A 219 7.40 14.92 -4.16
C LEU A 219 8.51 15.37 -3.20
N ILE A 220 8.18 16.18 -2.18
CA ILE A 220 9.12 16.59 -1.13
C ILE A 220 9.64 15.37 -0.38
N GLU A 221 8.76 14.42 -0.04
CA GLU A 221 9.16 13.19 0.63
C GLU A 221 10.08 12.33 -0.23
N LEU A 222 9.74 12.16 -1.52
CA LEU A 222 10.59 11.44 -2.47
C LEU A 222 11.95 12.11 -2.63
N PHE A 223 11.99 13.44 -2.74
CA PHE A 223 13.21 14.22 -2.85
C PHE A 223 14.09 14.10 -1.59
N TYR A 224 13.48 14.20 -0.40
CA TYR A 224 14.18 14.02 0.87
C TYR A 224 14.84 12.63 0.95
N LEU A 225 14.12 11.58 0.56
CA LEU A 225 14.65 10.22 0.55
C LEU A 225 15.75 10.03 -0.50
N PHE A 226 15.61 10.67 -1.66
CA PHE A 226 16.63 10.66 -2.70
C PHE A 226 17.93 11.31 -2.21
N VAL A 227 17.86 12.52 -1.65
CA VAL A 227 19.03 13.23 -1.10
C VAL A 227 19.68 12.43 0.02
N LYS A 228 18.89 11.85 0.94
CA LYS A 228 19.40 10.99 2.00
C LYS A 228 20.14 9.77 1.43
N SER A 229 19.55 9.10 0.44
CA SER A 229 20.13 7.91 -0.19
C SER A 229 21.43 8.24 -0.94
N VAL A 230 21.49 9.39 -1.61
CA VAL A 230 22.72 9.88 -2.28
C VAL A 230 23.80 10.19 -1.25
N LYS A 231 23.48 10.89 -0.16
CA LYS A 231 24.44 11.18 0.90
C LYS A 231 25.03 9.92 1.53
N GLU A 232 24.18 8.95 1.87
CA GLU A 232 24.62 7.64 2.38
C GLU A 232 25.44 6.81 1.36
N CYS A 233 25.29 7.09 0.06
CA CYS A 233 26.10 6.49 -0.99
C CYS A 233 27.46 7.19 -1.12
N LEU A 234 27.50 8.52 -1.01
CA LEU A 234 28.71 9.33 -1.05
C LEU A 234 29.61 9.07 0.17
N ASP A 235 29.03 9.07 1.38
CA ASP A 235 29.77 8.78 2.62
C ASP A 235 30.40 7.37 2.57
N ARG A 236 29.66 6.37 2.04
CA ARG A 236 30.23 5.03 1.82
C ARG A 236 31.36 5.01 0.80
N ARG A 237 31.28 5.81 -0.28
CA ARG A 237 32.34 5.90 -1.29
C ARG A 237 33.62 6.50 -0.69
N GLN A 238 33.49 7.45 0.24
CA GLN A 238 34.60 8.09 0.92
C GLN A 238 35.39 7.09 1.80
N ASP A 239 34.69 6.18 2.51
CA ASP A 239 35.34 5.12 3.29
C ASP A 239 36.15 4.13 2.43
N TYR A 240 35.72 3.86 1.20
CA TYR A 240 36.48 3.03 0.24
C TYR A 240 37.73 3.73 -0.30
N THR A 241 37.74 5.06 -0.37
CA THR A 241 38.92 5.81 -0.87
C THR A 241 40.02 6.01 0.20
N VAL A 242 39.74 5.77 1.48
CA VAL A 242 40.70 6.00 2.59
C VAL A 242 41.45 4.72 3.01
N THR A 243 41.19 3.57 2.38
CA THR A 243 41.97 2.34 2.62
C THR A 243 42.83 1.97 1.41
N PRO A 244 44.16 2.24 1.42
CA PRO A 244 45.06 1.66 0.45
C PRO A 244 45.41 0.21 0.87
N VAL A 245 45.17 -0.75 -0.05
CA VAL A 245 45.66 -2.15 -0.10
C VAL A 245 44.95 -3.09 0.92
N THR A 246 44.13 -4.12 0.60
CA THR A 246 44.28 -5.34 -0.25
C THR A 246 42.99 -6.21 -0.11
N PRO A 247 42.82 -7.36 -0.82
CA PRO A 247 42.51 -7.56 -2.23
C PRO A 247 41.01 -7.87 -2.50
N VAL A 248 40.68 -7.93 -3.78
CA VAL A 248 39.40 -8.31 -4.38
C VAL A 248 38.81 -9.60 -3.77
N LEU A 249 37.67 -9.50 -3.07
CA LEU A 249 36.75 -10.64 -2.89
C LEU A 249 35.50 -10.37 -3.73
N GLU A 250 35.45 -11.07 -4.86
CA GLU A 250 34.45 -10.91 -5.91
C GLU A 250 33.00 -11.05 -5.45
N ARG A 251 32.16 -10.29 -6.17
CA ARG A 251 30.71 -10.33 -6.46
C ARG A 251 29.91 -11.63 -6.23
N LYS A 252 30.52 -12.81 -6.00
CA LYS A 252 29.87 -14.10 -5.73
C LYS A 252 29.18 -14.20 -4.35
N ALA A 253 29.54 -13.37 -3.37
CA ALA A 253 29.01 -13.48 -2.00
C ALA A 253 27.57 -12.96 -1.81
N PHE A 254 27.03 -12.18 -2.76
CA PHE A 254 25.68 -11.60 -2.65
C PHE A 254 24.60 -12.53 -3.24
N GLU A 255 24.83 -13.14 -4.41
CA GLU A 255 23.93 -14.16 -4.98
C GLU A 255 23.82 -15.39 -4.08
N ASN A 256 24.94 -15.79 -3.47
CA ASN A 256 24.99 -16.95 -2.58
C ASN A 256 24.09 -16.77 -1.34
N LYS A 257 23.80 -15.53 -0.94
CA LYS A 257 22.99 -15.25 0.26
C LYS A 257 21.50 -15.41 0.02
N ASP A 258 21.00 -15.01 -1.14
CA ASP A 258 19.59 -15.23 -1.53
C ASP A 258 19.36 -16.69 -1.93
N GLN A 259 20.33 -17.34 -2.59
CA GLN A 259 20.31 -18.79 -2.83
C GLN A 259 20.37 -19.60 -1.53
N MET A 260 21.14 -19.19 -0.53
CA MET A 260 21.13 -19.86 0.79
C MET A 260 19.81 -19.68 1.53
N ILE A 261 19.11 -18.55 1.39
CA ILE A 261 17.77 -18.38 1.98
C ILE A 261 16.75 -19.29 1.29
N GLN A 262 16.78 -19.40 -0.05
CA GLN A 262 15.94 -20.36 -0.76
C GLN A 262 16.29 -21.81 -0.41
N ASN A 263 17.57 -22.15 -0.33
CA ASN A 263 18.02 -23.49 0.06
C ASN A 263 17.64 -23.82 1.51
N TRP A 264 17.61 -22.84 2.41
CA TRP A 264 17.15 -23.03 3.80
C TRP A 264 15.63 -23.21 3.90
N VAL A 265 14.87 -22.47 3.08
CA VAL A 265 13.41 -22.67 2.95
C VAL A 265 13.08 -24.03 2.34
N ASN A 266 13.85 -24.47 1.35
CA ASN A 266 13.72 -25.79 0.73
C ASN A 266 14.13 -26.91 1.70
N LEU A 267 15.16 -26.71 2.52
CA LEU A 267 15.58 -27.65 3.57
C LEU A 267 14.53 -27.76 4.70
N GLU A 268 13.85 -26.66 5.05
CA GLU A 268 12.71 -26.69 5.99
C GLU A 268 11.51 -27.46 5.39
N LEU A 269 11.27 -27.37 4.08
CA LEU A 269 10.26 -28.16 3.35
C LEU A 269 10.62 -29.66 3.32
N GLU A 270 11.88 -30.02 3.12
CA GLU A 270 12.33 -31.42 3.18
C GLU A 270 12.29 -32.00 4.60
N LEU A 271 12.58 -31.20 5.63
CA LEU A 271 12.47 -31.60 7.04
C LEU A 271 11.00 -31.74 7.48
N GLN A 272 10.10 -30.89 6.99
CA GLN A 272 8.65 -31.08 7.18
C GLN A 272 8.13 -32.30 6.40
N GLY A 273 8.63 -32.53 5.18
CA GLY A 273 8.31 -33.72 4.38
C GLY A 273 8.79 -35.03 5.00
N ARG A 274 9.99 -35.06 5.59
CA ARG A 274 10.51 -36.22 6.36
C ARG A 274 9.74 -36.49 7.64
N LYS A 275 9.22 -35.45 8.32
CA LYS A 275 8.31 -35.63 9.46
C LYS A 275 6.98 -36.26 9.07
N LEU A 276 6.50 -36.04 7.85
CA LEU A 276 5.29 -36.66 7.33
C LEU A 276 5.55 -38.09 6.81
N GLY A 277 6.71 -38.33 6.16
CA GLY A 277 7.10 -39.65 5.67
C GLY A 277 7.50 -40.65 6.77
N SER A 278 8.07 -40.17 7.88
CA SER A 278 8.38 -41.01 9.07
C SER A 278 7.15 -41.39 9.89
N GLY A 279 5.97 -40.83 9.58
CA GLY A 279 4.70 -41.20 10.19
C GLY A 279 3.99 -42.39 9.53
N VAL A 280 4.41 -42.79 8.32
CA VAL A 280 3.72 -43.82 7.50
C VAL A 280 4.39 -45.19 7.56
N THR A 281 5.67 -45.30 7.92
CA THR A 281 6.39 -46.59 8.01
C THR A 281 6.42 -47.23 9.40
N LYS A 282 5.61 -46.74 10.36
CA LYS A 282 5.50 -47.31 11.72
C LYS A 282 4.18 -48.02 12.03
N SER A 283 3.36 -48.35 11.03
CA SER A 283 2.08 -49.04 11.24
C SER A 283 1.89 -50.31 10.41
N VAL A 284 2.94 -51.10 10.17
CA VAL A 284 2.80 -52.48 9.67
C VAL A 284 3.90 -53.36 10.29
N ALA A 285 3.69 -53.79 11.53
CA ALA A 285 4.24 -55.03 12.12
C ALA A 285 3.70 -55.20 13.56
N SER A 286 3.43 -56.46 13.92
CA SER A 286 2.85 -56.98 15.18
C SER A 286 1.30 -56.92 15.24
N GLU A 287 0.61 -57.93 14.73
CA GLU A 287 0.37 -59.30 15.28
C GLU A 287 -0.80 -59.35 16.26
N GLU A 288 -1.82 -60.12 15.85
CA GLU A 288 -2.92 -60.66 16.63
C GLU A 288 -2.40 -61.60 17.74
N ASN A 289 -2.89 -61.48 18.97
CA ASN A 289 -3.84 -62.45 19.58
C ASN A 289 -3.97 -62.36 21.11
N THR A 290 -5.22 -62.62 21.52
CA THR A 290 -5.70 -63.27 22.76
C THR A 290 -5.65 -62.57 24.13
N ALA A 291 -6.87 -62.20 24.55
CA ALA A 291 -7.49 -62.30 25.87
C ALA A 291 -6.74 -63.09 26.97
N ASN A 292 -6.69 -62.55 28.19
CA ASN A 292 -7.54 -63.02 29.29
C ASN A 292 -7.55 -62.06 30.50
N MET A 293 -8.61 -62.22 31.27
CA MET A 293 -9.08 -61.50 32.44
C MET A 293 -8.40 -61.99 33.74
N GLY A 294 -8.20 -61.10 34.70
CA GLY A 294 -8.46 -61.35 36.14
C GLY A 294 -7.39 -62.00 37.03
N GLU A 295 -6.97 -61.25 38.06
CA GLU A 295 -6.70 -61.59 39.49
C GLU A 295 -5.70 -60.54 40.01
N VAL A 296 -5.99 -59.54 40.87
CA VAL A 296 -6.69 -59.43 42.17
C VAL A 296 -5.92 -60.05 43.36
N HIS A 297 -5.42 -59.12 44.18
CA HIS A 297 -4.99 -59.17 45.60
C HIS A 297 -3.67 -59.90 45.90
N ILE A 298 -2.77 -59.35 46.72
CA ILE A 298 -2.96 -58.61 48.00
C ILE A 298 -2.17 -57.30 48.01
#